data_AF-A0A917ENU6-F1
#
_entry.id   AF-A0A917ENU6-F1
#
_cell.length_a   1.000
_cell.length_b   1.000
_cell.length_c   1.000
_cell.angle_alpha   90.00
_cell.angle_beta   90.00
_cell.angle_gamma   90.00
#
_symmetry.space_group_name_H-M   'P 1'
#
loop_
_entity.id
_entity.type
_entity.pdbx_description
1 polymer ?
#
loop_
_entity_poly.entity_id
_entity_poly.type
_entity_poly.pdbx_seq_one_letter_code
_entity_poly.pdbx_strand_id
1 'polypeptide(L)'
;MRKLLIITGAMMLFATGCGKGEEEPKKEQEVSAPSEQDKTEATYKEKFEKVEALRAEKKFAEAKKELQAIVTETKDNEKLKTYHQQAEEKLADITKEEGTRVEKKVEETKKPDPQKKKESVKSTKAEYIAKLDKIGKDLDKATEKLESDTNADMREAGDKKIAAWDKALNEIYGALKTQLPSNEMKVLQEEQRKWNKDKEDRTKKIASQPGTAYPVEARFISAELTQKRCYELVEKYMK
;
A
#
# COMPACT_ATOMS: atom_id res chain seq x y z
N MET A 1 -31.80 -51.88 -3.96
CA MET A 1 -33.02 -52.60 -3.53
C MET A 1 -33.11 -52.59 -2.02
N ARG A 2 -34.25 -52.14 -1.47
CA ARG A 2 -34.81 -52.43 -0.12
C ARG A 2 -34.01 -51.93 1.11
N LYS A 3 -34.54 -51.32 2.18
CA LYS A 3 -35.85 -50.84 2.72
C LYS A 3 -35.45 -49.93 3.92
N LEU A 4 -35.94 -48.69 4.08
CA LEU A 4 -37.14 -48.23 4.82
C LEU A 4 -37.30 -48.73 6.28
N LEU A 5 -37.43 -47.79 7.25
CA LEU A 5 -38.36 -47.70 8.42
C LEU A 5 -37.84 -46.59 9.37
N ILE A 6 -38.40 -45.37 9.41
CA ILE A 6 -39.62 -44.89 10.12
C ILE A 6 -39.69 -45.29 11.60
N ILE A 7 -39.52 -44.32 12.50
CA ILE A 7 -40.18 -44.28 13.82
C ILE A 7 -40.74 -42.87 14.03
N THR A 8 -42.07 -42.82 14.01
CA THR A 8 -42.96 -41.74 14.42
C THR A 8 -43.18 -41.73 15.93
N GLY A 9 -43.44 -40.54 16.49
CA GLY A 9 -44.44 -40.38 17.55
C GLY A 9 -44.01 -39.56 18.77
N ALA A 10 -44.66 -38.42 18.98
CA ALA A 10 -45.56 -38.22 20.13
C ALA A 10 -46.20 -36.82 20.05
N MET A 11 -47.51 -36.84 19.87
CA MET A 11 -48.46 -35.75 19.95
C MET A 11 -49.00 -35.70 21.38
N MET A 12 -49.08 -34.51 22.01
CA MET A 12 -49.98 -34.29 23.14
C MET A 12 -50.58 -32.87 23.08
N LEU A 13 -51.91 -32.86 23.03
CA LEU A 13 -52.82 -31.73 23.10
C LEU A 13 -53.29 -31.51 24.54
N PHE A 14 -53.47 -30.26 24.94
CA PHE A 14 -54.52 -29.75 25.85
C PHE A 14 -54.58 -28.22 25.61
N ALA A 15 -55.65 -27.46 25.75
CA ALA A 15 -57.11 -27.55 25.74
C ALA A 15 -57.59 -26.08 25.91
N THR A 16 -58.77 -25.77 25.42
CA THR A 16 -59.43 -24.45 25.27
C THR A 16 -59.65 -23.61 26.53
N GLY A 17 -59.67 -22.28 26.37
CA GLY A 17 -60.31 -21.33 27.30
C GLY A 17 -60.47 -19.93 26.68
N CYS A 18 -61.71 -19.46 26.56
CA CYS A 18 -62.09 -18.14 26.04
C CYS A 18 -62.47 -17.23 27.22
N GLY A 19 -61.92 -16.01 27.30
CA GLY A 19 -62.23 -15.04 28.35
C GLY A 19 -61.72 -13.65 27.99
N LYS A 20 -62.66 -12.72 27.75
CA LYS A 20 -62.45 -11.33 27.36
C LYS A 20 -62.28 -10.47 28.62
N GLY A 21 -61.18 -9.71 28.70
CA GLY A 21 -60.92 -8.71 29.74
C GLY A 21 -59.68 -7.92 29.38
N GLU A 22 -59.83 -6.62 29.16
CA GLU A 22 -58.76 -5.65 28.92
C GLU A 22 -57.84 -5.52 30.13
N GLU A 23 -56.54 -5.67 29.90
CA GLU A 23 -55.48 -4.85 30.49
C GLU A 23 -54.20 -5.10 29.68
N GLU A 24 -53.62 -4.03 29.11
CA GLU A 24 -52.24 -4.09 28.59
C GLU A 24 -51.27 -4.36 29.74
N PRO A 25 -50.32 -5.28 29.55
CA PRO A 25 -48.95 -4.89 29.86
C PRO A 25 -48.01 -5.28 28.71
N LYS A 26 -47.30 -4.25 28.24
CA LYS A 26 -46.02 -4.25 27.52
C LYS A 26 -45.57 -5.61 26.99
N LYS A 27 -45.63 -5.77 25.66
CA LYS A 27 -44.69 -6.62 24.93
C LYS A 27 -43.29 -6.29 25.40
N GLU A 28 -42.71 -7.15 26.23
CA GLU A 28 -41.27 -7.31 26.29
C GLU A 28 -40.84 -7.73 24.90
N GLN A 29 -40.43 -6.74 24.13
CA GLN A 29 -39.68 -6.91 22.91
C GLN A 29 -38.39 -7.59 23.34
N GLU A 30 -38.33 -8.90 23.16
CA GLU A 30 -37.12 -9.70 23.29
C GLU A 30 -36.08 -9.06 22.37
N VAL A 31 -35.22 -8.21 22.96
CA VAL A 31 -34.10 -7.58 22.28
C VAL A 31 -33.10 -8.69 22.05
N SER A 32 -33.27 -9.43 20.96
CA SER A 32 -32.30 -10.42 20.54
C SER A 32 -30.95 -9.71 20.43
N ALA A 33 -29.97 -10.21 21.18
CA ALA A 33 -28.61 -9.72 21.09
C ALA A 33 -28.19 -9.75 19.60
N PRO A 34 -27.59 -8.66 19.05
CA PRO A 34 -27.20 -8.64 17.65
C PRO A 34 -26.32 -9.85 17.35
N SER A 35 -26.70 -10.58 16.30
CA SER A 35 -25.97 -11.78 15.85
C SER A 35 -24.49 -11.42 15.62
N GLU A 36 -23.57 -12.37 15.78
CA GLU A 36 -22.15 -12.12 15.49
C GLU A 36 -21.92 -11.62 14.04
N GLN A 37 -22.83 -11.93 13.12
CA GLN A 37 -22.84 -11.39 11.76
C GLN A 37 -23.18 -9.89 11.71
N ASP A 38 -24.19 -9.42 12.46
CA ASP A 38 -24.56 -7.99 12.50
C ASP A 38 -23.43 -7.10 13.04
N LYS A 39 -22.71 -7.58 14.05
CA LYS A 39 -21.57 -6.85 14.64
C LYS A 39 -20.39 -6.77 13.68
N THR A 40 -20.16 -7.85 12.94
CA THR A 40 -19.10 -7.93 11.93
C THR A 40 -19.38 -7.00 10.76
N GLU A 41 -20.61 -7.00 10.25
CA GLU A 41 -21.04 -6.12 9.16
C GLU A 41 -20.94 -4.63 9.53
N ALA A 42 -21.40 -4.26 10.73
CA ALA A 42 -21.26 -2.89 11.24
C ALA A 42 -19.79 -2.43 11.31
N THR A 43 -18.90 -3.32 11.76
CA THR A 43 -17.46 -3.02 11.90
C THR A 43 -16.80 -2.73 10.55
N TYR A 44 -17.03 -3.57 9.53
CA TYR A 44 -16.39 -3.36 8.23
C TYR A 44 -17.03 -2.21 7.46
N LYS A 45 -18.34 -1.96 7.65
CA LYS A 45 -19.00 -0.78 7.11
C LYS A 45 -18.35 0.52 7.61
N GLU A 46 -18.14 0.65 8.91
CA GLU A 46 -17.47 1.82 9.51
C GLU A 46 -16.04 1.99 8.97
N LYS A 47 -15.28 0.90 8.86
CA LYS A 47 -13.93 0.92 8.29
C LYS A 47 -13.92 1.41 6.84
N PHE A 48 -14.88 1.00 6.02
CA PHE A 48 -15.00 1.49 4.64
C PHE A 48 -15.48 2.94 4.56
N GLU A 49 -16.39 3.37 5.42
CA GLU A 49 -16.81 4.78 5.52
C GLU A 49 -15.62 5.69 5.87
N LYS A 50 -14.76 5.26 6.81
CA LYS A 50 -13.51 5.96 7.14
C LYS A 50 -12.57 6.07 5.93
N VAL A 51 -12.45 5.02 5.12
CA VAL A 51 -11.66 5.04 3.88
C VAL A 51 -12.21 6.07 2.89
N GLU A 52 -13.52 6.13 2.68
CA GLU A 52 -14.14 7.12 1.79
C GLU A 52 -13.99 8.55 2.32
N ALA A 53 -14.08 8.76 3.65
CA ALA A 53 -13.81 10.06 4.26
C ALA A 53 -12.36 10.51 4.04
N LEU A 54 -11.38 9.62 4.25
CA LEU A 54 -9.96 9.90 3.97
C LEU A 54 -9.72 10.19 2.49
N ARG A 55 -10.43 9.50 1.58
CA ARG A 55 -10.38 9.77 0.14
C ARG A 55 -10.94 11.15 -0.19
N ALA A 56 -12.06 11.54 0.40
CA ALA A 56 -12.65 12.88 0.23
C ALA A 56 -11.72 13.99 0.74
N GLU A 57 -11.02 13.74 1.86
CA GLU A 57 -9.99 14.62 2.41
C GLU A 57 -8.66 14.59 1.64
N LYS A 58 -8.56 13.79 0.57
CA LYS A 58 -7.34 13.61 -0.24
C LYS A 58 -6.16 13.01 0.56
N LYS A 59 -6.43 12.31 1.66
CA LYS A 59 -5.49 11.56 2.50
C LYS A 59 -5.33 10.13 1.99
N PHE A 60 -4.81 10.00 0.76
CA PHE A 60 -4.74 8.71 0.06
C PHE A 60 -3.76 7.72 0.70
N ALA A 61 -2.68 8.20 1.33
CA ALA A 61 -1.73 7.34 2.01
C ALA A 61 -2.38 6.66 3.24
N GLU A 62 -3.18 7.42 3.97
CA GLU A 62 -3.96 6.96 5.12
C GLU A 62 -5.09 6.03 4.68
N ALA A 63 -5.84 6.38 3.62
CA ALA A 63 -6.88 5.52 3.06
C ALA A 63 -6.30 4.17 2.60
N LYS A 64 -5.12 4.17 1.98
CA LYS A 64 -4.40 2.97 1.55
C LYS A 64 -3.98 2.10 2.74
N LYS A 65 -3.50 2.73 3.82
CA LYS A 65 -3.11 2.03 5.05
C LYS A 65 -4.30 1.32 5.70
N GLU A 66 -5.46 1.99 5.76
CA GLU A 66 -6.70 1.41 6.29
C GLU A 66 -7.19 0.23 5.42
N LEU A 67 -7.18 0.36 4.10
CA LEU A 67 -7.52 -0.74 3.20
C LEU A 67 -6.56 -1.94 3.32
N GLN A 68 -5.25 -1.69 3.45
CA GLN A 68 -4.26 -2.75 3.68
C GLN A 68 -4.47 -3.48 5.01
N ALA A 69 -4.89 -2.77 6.05
CA ALA A 69 -5.27 -3.37 7.32
C ALA A 69 -6.48 -4.30 7.16
N ILE A 70 -7.54 -3.85 6.47
CA ILE A 70 -8.72 -4.67 6.18
C ILE A 70 -8.34 -5.92 5.37
N VAL A 71 -7.54 -5.78 4.32
CA VAL A 71 -7.07 -6.92 3.50
C VAL A 71 -6.32 -7.94 4.38
N THR A 72 -5.49 -7.47 5.31
CA THR A 72 -4.70 -8.34 6.20
C THR A 72 -5.57 -9.07 7.22
N GLU A 73 -6.52 -8.36 7.84
CA GLU A 73 -7.45 -8.93 8.83
C GLU A 73 -8.43 -9.94 8.23
N THR A 74 -8.79 -9.77 6.94
CA THR A 74 -9.82 -10.57 6.27
C THR A 74 -9.27 -11.74 5.46
N LYS A 75 -7.94 -11.79 5.22
CA LYS A 75 -7.28 -12.71 4.28
C LYS A 75 -7.60 -14.19 4.50
N ASP A 76 -7.65 -14.61 5.76
CA ASP A 76 -7.79 -16.04 6.12
C ASP A 76 -9.18 -16.36 6.70
N ASN A 77 -10.16 -15.45 6.56
CA ASN A 77 -11.51 -15.63 7.06
C ASN A 77 -12.53 -15.73 5.93
N GLU A 78 -13.03 -16.95 5.69
CA GLU A 78 -13.98 -17.24 4.62
C GLU A 78 -15.28 -16.43 4.73
N LYS A 79 -15.74 -16.13 5.96
CA LYS A 79 -16.93 -15.31 6.20
C LYS A 79 -16.72 -13.84 5.82
N LEU A 80 -15.46 -13.39 5.66
CA LEU A 80 -15.09 -12.02 5.34
C LEU A 80 -14.57 -11.85 3.91
N LYS A 81 -14.64 -12.91 3.10
CA LYS A 81 -14.14 -12.91 1.72
C LYS A 81 -14.69 -11.77 0.87
N THR A 82 -15.96 -11.41 1.06
CA THR A 82 -16.59 -10.28 0.37
C THR A 82 -15.93 -8.95 0.72
N TYR A 83 -15.64 -8.70 2.00
CA TYR A 83 -14.95 -7.47 2.43
C TYR A 83 -13.48 -7.46 2.00
N HIS A 84 -12.84 -8.62 1.96
CA HIS A 84 -11.49 -8.77 1.41
C HIS A 84 -11.43 -8.32 -0.05
N GLN A 85 -12.33 -8.85 -0.90
CA GLN A 85 -12.42 -8.49 -2.31
C GLN A 85 -12.73 -7.00 -2.51
N GLN A 86 -13.67 -6.45 -1.74
CA GLN A 86 -14.00 -5.02 -1.80
C GLN A 86 -12.82 -4.13 -1.38
N ALA A 87 -12.03 -4.55 -0.40
CA ALA A 87 -10.85 -3.80 0.03
C ALA A 87 -9.75 -3.84 -1.05
N GLU A 88 -9.53 -4.98 -1.70
CA GLU A 88 -8.57 -5.11 -2.80
C GLU A 88 -8.97 -4.26 -4.03
N GLU A 89 -10.26 -4.24 -4.38
CA GLU A 89 -10.80 -3.41 -5.47
C GLU A 89 -10.60 -1.92 -5.19
N LYS A 90 -11.02 -1.45 -4.01
CA LYS A 90 -10.84 -0.05 -3.59
C LYS A 90 -9.36 0.34 -3.51
N LEU A 91 -8.48 -0.58 -3.12
CA LEU A 91 -7.04 -0.35 -3.06
C LEU A 91 -6.44 -0.16 -4.47
N ALA A 92 -6.92 -0.94 -5.44
CA ALA A 92 -6.55 -0.79 -6.84
C ALA A 92 -7.04 0.55 -7.42
N ASP A 93 -8.27 0.96 -7.09
CA ASP A 93 -8.85 2.21 -7.57
C ASP A 93 -8.18 3.46 -6.99
N ILE A 94 -7.88 3.48 -5.70
CA ILE A 94 -7.09 4.57 -5.08
C ILE A 94 -5.70 4.67 -5.73
N THR A 95 -5.08 3.53 -6.06
CA THR A 95 -3.78 3.50 -6.74
C THR A 95 -3.85 4.04 -8.17
N LYS A 96 -4.99 3.88 -8.86
CA LYS A 96 -5.23 4.47 -10.20
C LYS A 96 -5.49 5.98 -10.11
N GLU A 97 -6.29 6.45 -9.14
CA GLU A 97 -6.57 7.87 -8.95
C GLU A 97 -5.33 8.70 -8.60
N GLU A 98 -4.39 8.10 -7.86
CA GLU A 98 -3.09 8.71 -7.59
C GLU A 98 -2.27 8.91 -8.88
N GLY A 99 -2.36 7.95 -9.82
CA GLY A 99 -1.74 8.04 -11.15
C GLY A 99 -2.35 9.13 -12.05
N THR A 100 -3.67 9.31 -12.00
CA THR A 100 -4.38 10.35 -12.79
C THR A 100 -4.19 11.75 -12.21
N ARG A 101 -3.88 11.89 -10.92
CA ARG A 101 -3.69 13.21 -10.27
C ARG A 101 -2.32 13.84 -10.55
N VAL A 102 -1.31 13.05 -10.92
CA VAL A 102 -0.02 13.61 -11.40
C VAL A 102 -0.22 14.43 -12.68
N GLU A 103 -1.24 14.12 -13.50
CA GLU A 103 -1.59 14.91 -14.70
C GLU A 103 -2.30 16.25 -14.39
N LYS A 104 -2.82 16.48 -13.17
CA LYS A 104 -3.62 17.68 -12.83
C LYS A 104 -2.92 18.76 -12.00
N LYS A 105 -1.64 18.60 -11.65
CA LYS A 105 -0.86 19.60 -10.88
C LYS A 105 0.22 20.33 -11.74
N VAL A 106 0.07 20.31 -13.06
CA VAL A 106 0.92 21.07 -13.99
C VAL A 106 0.03 21.80 -15.00
N GLU A 107 -0.89 22.64 -14.51
CA GLU A 107 -1.60 23.57 -15.40
C GLU A 107 -1.78 24.91 -14.70
N GLU A 108 -0.66 25.61 -14.53
CA GLU A 108 -0.66 27.07 -14.66
C GLU A 108 0.70 27.52 -15.21
N THR A 109 0.83 27.47 -16.54
CA THR A 109 1.29 28.56 -17.42
C THR A 109 1.86 28.03 -18.74
N LYS A 110 1.19 28.47 -19.84
CA LYS A 110 1.60 28.51 -21.26
C LYS A 110 1.46 27.24 -22.14
N LYS A 111 0.39 27.24 -22.95
CA LYS A 111 0.31 26.66 -24.32
C LYS A 111 0.98 27.60 -25.36
N PRO A 112 1.20 27.24 -26.64
CA PRO A 112 0.89 25.98 -27.39
C PRO A 112 2.16 25.32 -28.00
N ASP A 113 2.19 24.06 -28.45
CA ASP A 113 1.63 23.54 -29.72
C ASP A 113 1.72 21.98 -29.77
N PRO A 114 0.93 21.28 -30.60
CA PRO A 114 0.57 19.88 -30.43
C PRO A 114 1.48 18.94 -31.22
N GLN A 115 2.01 17.93 -30.54
CA GLN A 115 2.06 16.53 -30.97
C GLN A 115 3.11 15.82 -30.13
N LYS A 116 2.66 15.05 -29.15
CA LYS A 116 3.26 13.73 -28.95
C LYS A 116 2.22 12.79 -28.39
N LYS A 117 1.89 11.81 -29.23
CA LYS A 117 1.19 10.58 -28.87
C LYS A 117 1.58 10.13 -27.46
N LYS A 118 0.59 9.67 -26.71
CA LYS A 118 0.75 8.56 -25.77
C LYS A 118 1.33 7.37 -26.55
N GLU A 119 2.63 7.37 -26.75
CA GLU A 119 3.37 6.15 -26.98
C GLU A 119 3.83 5.69 -25.60
N SER A 120 3.34 4.53 -25.19
CA SER A 120 4.00 3.72 -24.19
C SER A 120 5.38 3.34 -24.75
N VAL A 121 6.32 4.28 -24.75
CA VAL A 121 7.72 3.98 -25.00
C VAL A 121 8.12 3.12 -23.82
N LYS A 122 8.24 1.81 -24.05
CA LYS A 122 8.99 0.94 -23.15
C LYS A 122 10.39 1.55 -23.08
N SER A 123 10.65 2.31 -22.02
CA SER A 123 11.94 2.94 -21.80
C SER A 123 12.98 1.85 -21.71
N THR A 124 14.07 2.02 -22.44
CA THR A 124 15.08 0.97 -22.63
C THR A 124 16.02 0.92 -21.43
N LYS A 125 16.64 -0.24 -21.21
CA LYS A 125 17.74 -0.38 -20.24
C LYS A 125 18.79 0.75 -20.35
N ALA A 126 19.21 1.09 -21.58
CA ALA A 126 20.21 2.12 -21.83
C ALA A 126 19.78 3.53 -21.37
N GLU A 127 18.50 3.88 -21.56
CA GLU A 127 17.96 5.17 -21.09
C GLU A 127 18.00 5.29 -19.57
N TYR A 128 17.66 4.20 -18.85
CA TYR A 128 17.74 4.19 -17.39
C TYR A 128 19.18 4.26 -16.89
N ILE A 129 20.11 3.54 -17.51
CA ILE A 129 21.54 3.65 -17.15
C ILE A 129 22.04 5.09 -17.34
N ALA A 130 21.77 5.72 -18.48
CA ALA A 130 22.15 7.10 -18.73
C ALA A 130 21.53 8.08 -17.71
N LYS A 131 20.28 7.81 -17.30
CA LYS A 131 19.60 8.59 -16.26
C LYS A 131 20.27 8.42 -14.89
N LEU A 132 20.60 7.19 -14.50
CA LEU A 132 21.29 6.92 -13.23
C LEU A 132 22.67 7.56 -13.20
N ASP A 133 23.43 7.47 -14.30
CA ASP A 133 24.74 8.12 -14.43
C ASP A 133 24.64 9.64 -14.28
N LYS A 134 23.60 10.24 -14.86
CA LYS A 134 23.34 11.68 -14.72
C LYS A 134 23.01 12.03 -13.27
N ILE A 135 22.16 11.25 -12.60
CA ILE A 135 21.83 11.46 -11.18
C ILE A 135 23.10 11.40 -10.33
N GLY A 136 23.94 10.38 -10.53
CA GLY A 136 25.21 10.25 -9.81
C GLY A 136 26.11 11.47 -10.01
N LYS A 137 26.36 11.85 -11.27
CA LYS A 137 27.18 13.02 -11.61
C LYS A 137 26.64 14.33 -11.02
N ASP A 138 25.32 14.53 -11.05
CA ASP A 138 24.69 15.74 -10.51
C ASP A 138 24.82 15.80 -8.98
N LEU A 139 24.66 14.65 -8.30
CA LEU A 139 24.80 14.54 -6.85
C LEU A 139 26.26 14.69 -6.38
N ASP A 140 27.22 14.18 -7.13
CA ASP A 140 28.65 14.33 -6.82
C ASP A 140 29.08 15.79 -6.96
N LYS A 141 28.72 16.45 -8.07
CA LYS A 141 28.94 17.89 -8.25
C LYS A 141 28.26 18.74 -7.17
N ALA A 142 27.08 18.35 -6.71
CA ALA A 142 26.40 19.05 -5.62
C ALA A 142 27.13 18.88 -4.28
N THR A 143 27.77 17.72 -4.06
CA THR A 143 28.56 17.44 -2.85
C THR A 143 29.89 18.19 -2.88
N GLU A 144 30.56 18.28 -4.03
CA GLU A 144 31.81 19.04 -4.22
C GLU A 144 31.63 20.55 -3.99
N LYS A 145 30.42 21.07 -4.19
CA LYS A 145 30.07 22.49 -4.01
C LYS A 145 29.63 22.84 -2.58
N LEU A 146 29.69 21.90 -1.64
CA LEU A 146 29.42 22.22 -0.25
C LEU A 146 30.55 23.12 0.26
N GLU A 147 30.25 24.38 0.53
CA GLU A 147 31.23 25.38 1.02
C GLU A 147 31.54 25.19 2.53
N SER A 148 30.81 24.30 3.21
CA SER A 148 30.88 24.08 4.65
C SER A 148 30.80 22.59 4.97
N ASP A 149 31.78 22.11 5.74
CA ASP A 149 31.93 20.70 6.15
C ASP A 149 31.26 20.40 7.51
N THR A 150 30.23 21.17 7.89
CA THR A 150 29.55 20.88 9.15
C THR A 150 28.77 19.56 9.05
N ASN A 151 28.63 18.87 10.18
CA ASN A 151 27.79 17.68 10.25
C ASN A 151 26.32 17.96 9.89
N ALA A 152 25.85 19.22 9.96
CA ALA A 152 24.50 19.59 9.54
C ALA A 152 24.38 19.63 8.01
N ASP A 153 25.31 20.33 7.34
CA ASP A 153 25.34 20.43 5.87
C ASP A 153 25.53 19.05 5.23
N MET A 154 26.41 18.23 5.80
CA MET A 154 26.65 16.86 5.35
C MET A 154 25.42 15.94 5.54
N ARG A 155 24.61 16.17 6.59
CA ARG A 155 23.33 15.45 6.75
C ARG A 155 22.35 15.84 5.67
N GLU A 156 22.21 17.14 5.39
CA GLU A 156 21.32 17.63 4.35
C GLU A 156 21.73 17.11 2.96
N ALA A 157 23.04 17.09 2.66
CA ALA A 157 23.57 16.51 1.44
C ALA A 157 23.26 15.00 1.34
N GLY A 158 23.44 14.26 2.43
CA GLY A 158 23.07 12.84 2.52
C GLY A 158 21.57 12.61 2.30
N ASP A 159 20.71 13.42 2.91
CA ASP A 159 19.25 13.33 2.77
C ASP A 159 18.80 13.63 1.33
N LYS A 160 19.41 14.62 0.67
CA LYS A 160 19.19 14.91 -0.77
C LYS A 160 19.60 13.73 -1.65
N LYS A 161 20.76 13.11 -1.37
CA LYS A 161 21.24 11.92 -2.10
C LYS A 161 20.26 10.76 -1.95
N ILE A 162 19.79 10.46 -0.75
CA ILE A 162 18.77 9.42 -0.51
C ILE A 162 17.51 9.70 -1.31
N ALA A 163 16.96 10.92 -1.22
CA ALA A 163 15.72 11.27 -1.90
C ALA A 163 15.81 11.12 -3.42
N ALA A 164 16.94 11.52 -4.02
CA ALA A 164 17.17 11.38 -5.46
C ALA A 164 17.25 9.90 -5.89
N TRP A 165 17.99 9.08 -5.14
CA TRP A 165 18.12 7.65 -5.44
C TRP A 165 16.83 6.87 -5.18
N ASP A 166 16.08 7.16 -4.11
CA ASP A 166 14.82 6.49 -3.83
C ASP A 166 13.76 6.86 -4.89
N LYS A 167 13.77 8.10 -5.40
CA LYS A 167 12.95 8.49 -6.55
C LYS A 167 13.29 7.67 -7.79
N ALA A 168 14.57 7.52 -8.11
CA ALA A 168 15.01 6.70 -9.24
C ALA A 168 14.63 5.22 -9.06
N LEU A 169 14.80 4.68 -7.85
CA LEU A 169 14.44 3.30 -7.51
C LEU A 169 12.95 3.04 -7.73
N ASN A 170 12.08 3.96 -7.28
CA ASN A 170 10.64 3.85 -7.44
C ASN A 170 10.20 3.93 -8.91
N GLU A 171 10.85 4.80 -9.70
CA GLU A 171 10.60 4.89 -11.15
C GLU A 171 11.00 3.60 -11.87
N ILE A 172 12.19 3.05 -11.58
CA ILE A 172 12.68 1.77 -12.11
C ILE A 172 11.73 0.64 -11.74
N TYR A 173 11.36 0.53 -10.46
CA TYR A 173 10.43 -0.49 -9.98
C TYR A 173 9.05 -0.36 -10.64
N GLY A 174 8.57 0.86 -10.87
CA GLY A 174 7.35 1.14 -11.62
C GLY A 174 7.41 0.66 -13.07
N ALA A 175 8.51 0.91 -13.77
CA ALA A 175 8.73 0.42 -15.12
C ALA A 175 8.79 -1.12 -15.16
N LEU A 176 9.50 -1.74 -14.23
CA LEU A 176 9.64 -3.21 -14.16
C LEU A 176 8.30 -3.93 -13.98
N LYS A 177 7.34 -3.35 -13.25
CA LYS A 177 5.96 -3.89 -13.15
C LYS A 177 5.27 -4.06 -14.51
N THR A 178 5.66 -3.25 -15.50
CA THR A 178 5.09 -3.29 -16.86
C THR A 178 5.90 -4.17 -17.82
N GLN A 179 7.18 -4.41 -17.51
CA GLN A 179 8.10 -5.15 -18.38
C GLN A 179 8.23 -6.62 -18.01
N LEU A 180 8.16 -6.94 -16.72
CA LEU A 180 8.35 -8.29 -16.20
C LEU A 180 7.05 -9.10 -16.24
N PRO A 181 7.13 -10.41 -16.52
CA PRO A 181 6.00 -11.31 -16.33
C PRO A 181 5.66 -11.44 -14.83
N SER A 182 4.42 -11.80 -14.53
CA SER A 182 3.88 -11.79 -13.15
C SER A 182 4.70 -12.62 -12.16
N ASN A 183 5.23 -13.77 -12.58
CA ASN A 183 6.08 -14.63 -11.75
C ASN A 183 7.41 -13.95 -11.39
N GLU A 184 8.11 -13.35 -12.36
CA GLU A 184 9.36 -12.64 -12.11
C GLU A 184 9.14 -11.38 -11.25
N MET A 185 8.03 -10.66 -11.47
CA MET A 185 7.68 -9.50 -10.66
C MET A 185 7.38 -9.88 -9.19
N LYS A 186 6.78 -11.05 -8.93
CA LYS A 186 6.58 -11.57 -7.57
C LYS A 186 7.91 -11.87 -6.88
N VAL A 187 8.84 -12.52 -7.58
CA VAL A 187 10.20 -12.77 -7.06
C VAL A 187 10.90 -11.45 -6.76
N LEU A 188 10.87 -10.50 -7.69
CA LEU A 188 11.45 -9.17 -7.49
C LEU A 188 10.82 -8.44 -6.28
N GLN A 189 9.52 -8.57 -6.07
CA GLN A 189 8.85 -7.97 -4.91
C GLN A 189 9.36 -8.53 -3.57
N GLU A 190 9.63 -9.83 -3.51
CA GLU A 190 10.21 -10.48 -2.33
C GLU A 190 11.68 -10.06 -2.12
N GLU A 191 12.47 -10.04 -3.19
CA GLU A 191 13.84 -9.51 -3.16
C GLU A 191 13.87 -8.06 -2.66
N GLN A 192 12.94 -7.22 -3.13
CA GLN A 192 12.87 -5.81 -2.74
C GLN A 192 12.48 -5.63 -1.27
N ARG A 193 11.56 -6.45 -0.74
CA ARG A 193 11.22 -6.45 0.70
C ARG A 193 12.42 -6.84 1.56
N LYS A 194 13.14 -7.91 1.18
CA LYS A 194 14.33 -8.35 1.89
C LYS A 194 15.42 -7.28 1.84
N TRP A 195 15.70 -6.73 0.66
CA TRP A 195 16.67 -5.66 0.48
C TRP A 195 16.34 -4.41 1.32
N ASN A 196 15.07 -3.99 1.38
CA ASN A 196 14.65 -2.86 2.23
C ASN A 196 14.97 -3.13 3.71
N LYS A 197 14.65 -4.34 4.20
CA LYS A 197 14.94 -4.73 5.58
C LYS A 197 16.45 -4.72 5.86
N ASP A 198 17.25 -5.34 4.99
CA ASP A 198 18.70 -5.41 5.15
C ASP A 198 19.34 -4.00 5.12
N LYS A 199 18.84 -3.11 4.25
CA LYS A 199 19.25 -1.69 4.20
C LYS A 199 18.93 -0.96 5.50
N GLU A 200 17.69 -1.10 5.99
CA GLU A 200 17.25 -0.47 7.23
C GLU A 200 18.06 -0.94 8.45
N ASP A 201 18.28 -2.25 8.57
CA ASP A 201 19.03 -2.81 9.70
C ASP A 201 20.49 -2.33 9.69
N ARG A 202 21.12 -2.30 8.51
CA ARG A 202 22.50 -1.79 8.35
C ARG A 202 22.60 -0.29 8.69
N THR A 203 21.69 0.52 8.17
CA THR A 203 21.72 1.98 8.36
C THR A 203 21.38 2.37 9.80
N LYS A 204 20.41 1.70 10.44
CA LYS A 204 20.09 1.89 11.86
C LYS A 204 21.27 1.53 12.76
N LYS A 205 21.97 0.42 12.48
CA LYS A 205 23.15 0.00 13.25
C LYS A 205 24.29 1.02 13.19
N ILE A 206 24.51 1.65 12.04
CA ILE A 206 25.51 2.73 11.88
C ILE A 206 25.03 3.96 12.64
N ALA A 207 23.79 4.41 12.42
CA ALA A 207 23.26 5.62 13.03
C ALA A 207 23.20 5.57 14.57
N SER A 208 23.14 4.39 15.19
CA SER A 208 23.11 4.21 16.64
C SER A 208 24.49 4.24 17.31
N GLN A 209 25.58 4.28 16.54
CA GLN A 209 26.93 4.42 17.10
C GLN A 209 27.12 5.82 17.74
N PRO A 210 27.87 5.92 18.85
CA PRO A 210 28.06 7.18 19.56
C PRO A 210 28.89 8.18 18.76
N GLY A 211 28.39 9.40 18.56
CA GLY A 211 29.11 10.48 17.87
C GLY A 211 28.28 11.10 16.73
N THR A 212 28.60 12.34 16.36
CA THR A 212 27.79 13.10 15.39
C THR A 212 28.04 12.71 13.93
N ALA A 213 29.17 12.04 13.65
CA ALA A 213 29.56 11.58 12.31
C ALA A 213 28.77 10.34 11.86
N TYR A 214 28.43 9.43 12.77
CA TYR A 214 27.75 8.18 12.38
C TYR A 214 26.35 8.38 11.76
N PRO A 215 25.50 9.31 12.23
CA PRO A 215 24.27 9.65 11.51
C PRO A 215 24.49 10.25 10.12
N VAL A 216 25.64 10.91 9.88
CA VAL A 216 26.04 11.39 8.54
C VAL A 216 26.40 10.18 7.67
N GLU A 217 27.30 9.33 8.15
CA GLU A 217 27.74 8.11 7.47
C GLU A 217 26.56 7.21 7.09
N ALA A 218 25.62 6.99 8.01
CA ALA A 218 24.42 6.19 7.76
C ALA A 218 23.62 6.70 6.55
N ARG A 219 23.56 8.02 6.33
CA ARG A 219 22.84 8.60 5.17
C ARG A 219 23.56 8.32 3.87
N PHE A 220 24.87 8.52 3.83
CA PHE A 220 25.67 8.23 2.63
C PHE A 220 25.66 6.74 2.29
N ILE A 221 25.74 5.86 3.30
CA ILE A 221 25.60 4.42 3.09
C ILE A 221 24.20 4.05 2.59
N SER A 222 23.14 4.67 3.13
CA SER A 222 21.77 4.46 2.63
C SER A 222 21.66 4.85 1.14
N ALA A 223 22.19 6.01 0.77
CA ALA A 223 22.21 6.50 -0.61
C ALA A 223 22.99 5.56 -1.54
N GLU A 224 24.20 5.12 -1.14
CA GLU A 224 25.03 4.20 -1.93
C GLU A 224 24.34 2.85 -2.14
N LEU A 225 23.69 2.31 -1.11
CA LEU A 225 22.93 1.07 -1.21
C LEU A 225 21.75 1.22 -2.17
N THR A 226 21.00 2.32 -2.08
CA THR A 226 19.90 2.61 -3.02
C THR A 226 20.44 2.77 -4.45
N GLN A 227 21.54 3.49 -4.65
CA GLN A 227 22.18 3.64 -5.96
C GLN A 227 22.53 2.28 -6.57
N LYS A 228 23.25 1.43 -5.83
CA LYS A 228 23.62 0.09 -6.29
C LYS A 228 22.40 -0.74 -6.66
N ARG A 229 21.33 -0.66 -5.86
CA ARG A 229 20.07 -1.36 -6.16
C ARG A 229 19.42 -0.84 -7.44
N CYS A 230 19.44 0.47 -7.70
CA CYS A 230 18.94 1.02 -8.96
C CYS A 230 19.65 0.40 -10.17
N TYR A 231 20.99 0.37 -10.16
CA TYR A 231 21.77 -0.25 -11.25
C TYR A 231 21.50 -1.75 -11.35
N GLU A 232 21.48 -2.47 -10.23
CA GLU A 232 21.17 -3.91 -10.20
C GLU A 232 19.81 -4.21 -10.86
N LEU A 233 18.78 -3.43 -10.52
CA LEU A 233 17.43 -3.63 -11.07
C LEU A 233 17.39 -3.38 -12.58
N VAL A 234 18.04 -2.32 -13.05
CA VAL A 234 18.12 -2.00 -14.48
C VAL A 234 18.91 -3.08 -15.21
N GLU A 235 20.07 -3.48 -14.68
CA GLU A 235 20.97 -4.43 -15.32
C GLU A 235 20.37 -5.83 -15.44
N LYS A 236 19.72 -6.31 -14.37
CA LYS A 236 19.20 -7.68 -14.26
C LYS A 236 17.83 -7.85 -14.91
N TYR A 237 16.96 -6.84 -14.85
CA TYR A 237 15.54 -7.01 -15.15
C TYR A 237 15.01 -6.18 -16.34
N MET A 238 15.68 -5.09 -16.73
CA MET A 238 15.21 -4.28 -17.87
C MET A 238 15.69 -4.85 -19.20
N LYS A 239 14.81 -4.74 -20.21
CA LYS A 239 15.06 -5.16 -21.59
C LYS A 239 15.54 -4.01 -22.47
#